data_AF-A0A7I9VJW8-F1
#
_entry.id   AF-A0A7I9VJW8-F1
#
_cell.length_a   1.000
_cell.length_b   1.000
_cell.length_c   1.000
_cell.angle_alpha   90.00
_cell.angle_beta   90.00
_cell.angle_gamma   90.00
#
_symmetry.space_group_name_H-M   'P 1'
#
loop_
_entity.id
_entity.type
_entity.pdbx_description
1 polymer ?
#
loop_
_entity_poly.entity_id
_entity_poly.type
_entity_poly.pdbx_seq_one_letter_code
_entity_poly.pdbx_strand_id
1 'polypeptide(L)'
;MAHFYRAREPLSGVVTTIPLLSAVSLILQEMKAADPDRYAAADITHSVARPHRQGLRPTDTSPLRVSRSPWDSAVPVLRRAWARNGGLSPLKSGRLASTEANMCRTQQPCPTLGETPAQWSRFSLLPRPEWHSASFKHFETAVLSAARGEIPVAQASLRLVQDRDLHDWCDEHGLWAGELRVATLGTKTLPKYNGLLDAKKDPPAAMVEAVFVRDGYRCRYCHTPVVSGELLKALHALMGNDYFPRGPTNRSNSGIARCFTAVADHVVPHSRGGATNLENLVTSCGPCNYAKTDYTLQQLGLEDPRLRPAPGGWTPLQGTLGALRDQAAVRR
;
A
#
# COMPACT_ATOMS: atom_id res chain seq x y z
N MET A 1 -1.67 39.71 32.02
CA MET A 1 -2.82 40.50 31.54
C MET A 1 -3.02 40.24 30.05
N ALA A 2 -4.28 40.15 29.64
CA ALA A 2 -4.83 39.60 28.41
C ALA A 2 -4.08 39.90 27.09
N HIS A 3 -3.92 38.87 26.25
CA HIS A 3 -3.82 39.04 24.80
C HIS A 3 -4.83 38.12 24.08
N PHE A 4 -5.87 38.79 23.58
CA PHE A 4 -6.90 38.45 22.61
C PHE A 4 -6.76 37.13 21.82
N TYR A 5 -7.66 36.19 22.11
CA TYR A 5 -8.15 35.20 21.14
C TYR A 5 -8.98 35.92 20.07
N ARG A 6 -8.48 35.99 18.82
CA ARG A 6 -9.34 36.21 17.65
C ARG A 6 -9.86 34.86 17.18
N ALA A 7 -11.16 34.64 17.31
CA ALA A 7 -11.86 33.58 16.61
C ALA A 7 -11.65 33.75 15.09
N ARG A 8 -11.18 32.71 14.41
CA ARG A 8 -11.21 32.63 12.95
C ARG A 8 -12.53 32.02 12.53
N GLU A 9 -13.22 32.70 11.63
CA GLU A 9 -14.44 32.23 10.97
C GLU A 9 -14.20 30.92 10.20
N PRO A 10 -15.23 30.08 10.01
CA PRO A 10 -15.09 28.85 9.24
C PRO A 10 -14.90 29.18 7.76
N LEU A 11 -13.80 28.68 7.18
CA LEU A 11 -13.60 28.66 5.74
C LEU A 11 -14.71 27.82 5.10
N SER A 12 -15.64 28.49 4.44
CA SER A 12 -16.56 27.89 3.46
C SER A 12 -15.76 27.45 2.23
N GLY A 13 -15.05 26.33 2.36
CA GLY A 13 -14.40 25.65 1.24
C GLY A 13 -15.44 24.83 0.49
N VAL A 14 -15.88 25.34 -0.66
CA VAL A 14 -16.66 24.57 -1.64
C VAL A 14 -15.85 23.33 -2.01
N VAL A 15 -16.26 22.16 -1.52
CA VAL A 15 -15.80 20.87 -2.03
C VAL A 15 -16.38 20.74 -3.42
N THR A 16 -15.57 21.01 -4.45
CA THR A 16 -15.91 20.63 -5.82
C THR A 16 -15.87 19.11 -5.90
N THR A 17 -17.01 18.48 -5.65
CA THR A 17 -17.24 17.08 -6.03
C THR A 17 -17.09 17.00 -7.54
N ILE A 18 -15.98 16.44 -8.01
CA ILE A 18 -15.89 15.99 -9.39
C ILE A 18 -16.88 14.82 -9.50
N PRO A 19 -17.98 14.92 -10.27
CA PRO A 19 -18.94 13.82 -10.39
C PRO A 19 -18.25 12.57 -10.93
N LEU A 20 -18.62 11.39 -10.42
CA LEU A 20 -18.09 10.05 -10.75
C LEU A 20 -17.79 9.81 -12.24
N LEU A 21 -18.58 10.44 -13.12
CA LEU A 21 -18.44 10.35 -14.57
C LEU A 21 -17.11 10.91 -15.10
N SER A 22 -16.53 11.92 -14.45
CA SER A 22 -15.27 12.54 -14.87
C SER A 22 -14.05 11.69 -14.50
N ALA A 23 -14.07 10.95 -13.38
CA ALA A 23 -12.98 10.05 -12.99
C ALA A 23 -12.90 8.81 -13.89
N VAL A 24 -14.05 8.26 -14.29
CA VAL A 24 -14.14 7.16 -15.25
C VAL A 24 -13.68 7.60 -16.65
N SER A 25 -14.03 8.82 -17.06
CA SER A 25 -13.52 9.40 -18.31
C SER A 25 -11.99 9.54 -18.30
N LEU A 26 -11.40 9.94 -17.17
CA LEU A 26 -9.95 10.09 -17.05
C LEU A 26 -9.23 8.74 -17.15
N ILE A 27 -9.73 7.71 -16.45
CA ILE A 27 -9.17 6.35 -16.49
C ILE A 27 -9.30 5.77 -17.91
N LEU A 28 -10.43 5.97 -18.58
CA LEU A 28 -10.62 5.52 -19.97
C LEU A 28 -9.72 6.27 -20.96
N GLN A 29 -9.45 7.57 -20.73
CA GLN A 29 -8.51 8.36 -21.52
C GLN A 29 -7.07 7.86 -21.34
N GLU A 30 -6.65 7.57 -20.11
CA GLU A 30 -5.32 7.00 -19.82
C GLU A 30 -5.17 5.59 -20.42
N MET A 31 -6.21 4.76 -20.35
CA MET A 31 -6.23 3.43 -20.95
C MET A 31 -6.18 3.48 -22.49
N LYS A 32 -6.91 4.41 -23.13
CA LYS A 32 -6.86 4.63 -24.59
C LYS A 32 -5.49 5.18 -25.04
N ALA A 33 -4.87 6.05 -24.24
CA ALA A 33 -3.53 6.58 -24.53
C ALA A 33 -2.43 5.50 -24.43
N ALA A 34 -2.63 4.50 -23.56
CA ALA A 34 -1.68 3.40 -23.37
C ALA A 34 -1.75 2.31 -24.47
N ASP A 35 -2.91 2.11 -25.12
CA ASP A 35 -3.09 1.08 -26.16
C ASP A 35 -4.26 1.42 -27.12
N PRO A 36 -4.03 2.24 -28.17
CA PRO A 36 -5.09 2.83 -29.01
C PRO A 36 -5.92 1.80 -29.78
N ASP A 37 -5.28 0.75 -30.30
CA ASP A 37 -5.91 -0.26 -31.15
C ASP A 37 -6.84 -1.18 -30.35
N ARG A 38 -6.57 -1.35 -29.05
CA ARG A 38 -7.31 -2.23 -28.15
C ARG A 38 -8.61 -1.61 -27.60
N TYR A 39 -8.68 -0.28 -27.54
CA TYR A 39 -9.81 0.46 -26.94
C TYR A 39 -10.58 1.34 -27.93
N ALA A 40 -10.33 1.18 -29.24
CA ALA A 40 -10.97 1.94 -30.31
C ALA A 40 -12.51 1.87 -30.33
N ALA A 41 -13.12 0.80 -29.79
CA ALA A 41 -14.58 0.62 -29.75
C ALA A 41 -15.26 1.23 -28.50
N ALA A 42 -14.52 1.82 -27.56
CA ALA A 42 -15.05 2.38 -26.31
C ALA A 42 -15.43 3.86 -26.45
N ASP A 43 -15.98 4.27 -27.59
CA ASP A 43 -16.58 5.60 -27.76
C ASP A 43 -18.01 5.59 -27.21
N ILE A 44 -18.17 6.15 -26.01
CA ILE A 44 -19.47 6.53 -25.49
C ILE A 44 -19.81 7.88 -26.14
N THR A 45 -20.46 7.86 -27.30
CA THR A 45 -21.06 9.06 -27.87
C THR A 45 -22.27 9.47 -27.01
N HIS A 46 -22.24 10.72 -26.53
CA HIS A 46 -23.33 11.30 -25.76
C HIS A 46 -24.58 11.51 -26.63
N SER A 47 -25.60 10.69 -26.43
CA SER A 47 -26.98 11.06 -26.79
C SER A 47 -27.58 11.85 -25.62
N VAL A 48 -27.50 13.18 -25.67
CA VAL A 48 -28.21 14.06 -24.75
C VAL A 48 -29.68 14.14 -25.17
N ALA A 49 -30.55 13.33 -24.55
CA ALA A 49 -31.98 13.55 -24.63
C ALA A 49 -32.33 14.75 -23.71
N ARG A 50 -32.79 15.87 -24.31
CA ARG A 50 -33.29 17.02 -23.57
C ARG A 50 -34.58 16.65 -22.81
N PRO A 51 -34.77 17.08 -21.55
CA PRO A 51 -36.02 16.82 -20.84
C PRO A 51 -37.13 17.74 -21.37
N HIS A 52 -38.20 17.14 -21.86
CA HIS A 52 -39.48 17.82 -22.08
C HIS A 52 -40.11 18.15 -20.71
N ARG A 53 -40.42 19.43 -20.47
CA ARG A 53 -41.26 19.87 -19.35
C ARG A 53 -42.70 19.40 -19.60
N GLN A 54 -43.22 18.51 -18.75
CA GLN A 54 -44.67 18.44 -18.48
C GLN A 54 -44.88 18.21 -16.98
N GLY A 55 -45.82 18.98 -16.42
CA GLY A 55 -46.06 19.11 -14.99
C GLY A 55 -46.66 17.86 -14.35
N LEU A 56 -46.23 17.57 -13.13
CA LEU A 56 -46.78 16.52 -12.29
C LEU A 56 -47.92 17.08 -11.44
N ARG A 57 -49.11 16.46 -11.53
CA ARG A 57 -50.11 16.45 -10.45
C ARG A 57 -49.90 15.20 -9.59
N PRO A 58 -50.16 15.25 -8.27
CA PRO A 58 -49.90 14.13 -7.38
C PRO A 58 -51.18 13.29 -7.18
N THR A 59 -51.18 12.06 -7.67
CA THR A 59 -51.85 10.88 -7.08
C THR A 59 -51.60 9.68 -7.98
N ASP A 60 -50.59 8.85 -7.70
CA ASP A 60 -50.69 7.41 -7.99
C ASP A 60 -49.65 6.60 -7.20
N THR A 61 -50.12 5.71 -6.34
CA THR A 61 -49.31 4.73 -5.62
C THR A 61 -49.30 3.43 -6.43
N SER A 62 -48.24 3.21 -7.20
CA SER A 62 -47.93 1.91 -7.82
C SER A 62 -46.47 1.52 -7.52
N PRO A 63 -46.17 0.21 -7.31
CA PRO A 63 -44.86 -0.24 -6.86
C PRO A 63 -43.78 0.06 -7.92
N LEU A 64 -42.70 0.69 -7.48
CA LEU A 64 -41.53 1.00 -8.30
C LEU A 64 -40.97 -0.28 -8.94
N ARG A 65 -41.09 -0.39 -10.27
CA ARG A 65 -40.34 -1.36 -11.07
C ARG A 65 -38.86 -1.00 -10.97
N VAL A 66 -38.06 -1.86 -10.34
CA VAL A 66 -36.60 -1.78 -10.37
C VAL A 66 -36.15 -1.94 -11.81
N SER A 67 -35.72 -0.84 -12.44
CA SER A 67 -35.11 -0.90 -13.76
C SER A 67 -33.76 -1.61 -13.64
N ARG A 68 -33.55 -2.65 -14.46
CA ARG A 68 -32.28 -3.37 -14.55
C ARG A 68 -31.12 -2.40 -14.72
N SER A 69 -30.05 -2.67 -14.00
CA SER A 69 -28.82 -1.89 -14.07
C SER A 69 -28.24 -1.99 -15.48
N PRO A 70 -27.62 -0.94 -16.03
CA PRO A 70 -26.90 -1.00 -17.32
C PRO A 70 -25.87 -2.15 -17.36
N TRP A 71 -25.39 -2.59 -16.19
CA TRP A 71 -24.51 -3.74 -16.01
C TRP A 71 -25.17 -5.09 -16.35
N ASP A 72 -26.47 -5.26 -16.11
CA ASP A 72 -27.20 -6.52 -16.38
C ASP A 72 -27.24 -6.85 -17.88
N SER A 73 -27.10 -5.84 -18.73
CA SER A 73 -27.05 -5.99 -20.19
C SER A 73 -25.61 -6.08 -20.74
N ALA A 74 -24.62 -5.55 -20.01
CA ALA A 74 -23.22 -5.54 -20.44
C ALA A 74 -22.46 -6.84 -20.10
N VAL A 75 -22.78 -7.48 -18.96
CA VAL A 75 -22.10 -8.69 -18.48
C VAL A 75 -22.13 -9.86 -19.49
N PRO A 76 -23.26 -10.16 -20.19
CA PRO A 76 -23.28 -11.22 -21.20
C PRO A 76 -22.50 -10.91 -22.47
N VAL A 77 -22.31 -9.63 -22.80
CA VAL A 77 -21.53 -9.18 -23.96
C VAL A 77 -20.03 -9.29 -23.66
N LEU A 78 -19.62 -8.86 -22.46
CA LEU A 78 -18.25 -8.99 -21.97
C LEU A 78 -17.83 -10.46 -21.80
N ARG A 79 -18.73 -11.33 -21.31
CA ARG A 79 -18.49 -12.80 -21.25
C ARG A 79 -18.30 -13.43 -22.64
N ARG A 80 -19.07 -12.99 -23.65
CA ARG A 80 -18.96 -13.49 -25.03
C ARG A 80 -17.75 -12.95 -25.79
N ALA A 81 -17.25 -11.76 -25.43
CA ALA A 81 -15.96 -11.25 -25.91
C ALA A 81 -14.79 -12.01 -25.27
N TRP A 82 -14.90 -12.33 -23.97
CA TRP A 82 -13.92 -13.13 -23.22
C TRP A 82 -13.77 -14.57 -23.74
N ALA A 83 -14.88 -15.22 -24.09
CA ALA A 83 -14.87 -16.59 -24.64
C ALA A 83 -14.38 -16.68 -26.10
N ARG A 84 -14.62 -15.64 -26.92
CA ARG A 84 -14.19 -15.62 -28.34
C ARG A 84 -12.72 -15.25 -28.54
N ASN A 85 -12.12 -14.50 -27.61
CA ASN A 85 -10.73 -14.07 -27.68
C ASN A 85 -9.77 -14.91 -26.82
N GLY A 86 -10.16 -16.14 -26.45
CA GLY A 86 -9.26 -17.12 -25.85
C GLY A 86 -8.80 -16.82 -24.42
N GLY A 87 -9.56 -16.03 -23.66
CA GLY A 87 -9.12 -15.53 -22.35
C GLY A 87 -7.91 -14.61 -22.49
N LEU A 88 -7.67 -13.79 -21.47
CA LEU A 88 -6.36 -13.15 -21.37
C LEU A 88 -5.34 -14.27 -21.16
N SER A 89 -4.69 -14.72 -22.23
CA SER A 89 -3.26 -15.02 -22.08
C SER A 89 -2.71 -13.81 -21.34
N PRO A 90 -2.02 -14.00 -20.19
CA PRO A 90 -1.38 -12.88 -19.53
C PRO A 90 -0.65 -12.14 -20.63
N LEU A 91 -0.90 -10.83 -20.76
CA LEU A 91 0.15 -9.97 -21.32
C LEU A 91 1.40 -10.52 -20.68
N LYS A 92 2.31 -11.08 -21.49
CA LYS A 92 3.65 -11.37 -21.00
C LYS A 92 4.02 -10.03 -20.41
N SER A 93 3.97 -9.92 -19.08
CA SER A 93 4.70 -8.89 -18.38
C SER A 93 6.03 -8.99 -19.08
N GLY A 94 6.44 -7.89 -19.71
CA GLY A 94 7.80 -7.80 -20.18
C GLY A 94 8.58 -8.22 -18.96
N ARG A 95 9.08 -9.45 -18.99
CA ARG A 95 9.94 -9.96 -17.95
C ARG A 95 11.06 -8.96 -18.13
N LEU A 96 11.16 -7.96 -17.24
CA LEU A 96 12.42 -7.30 -17.06
C LEU A 96 13.30 -8.49 -16.78
N ALA A 97 14.04 -8.90 -17.81
CA ALA A 97 14.94 -10.00 -17.71
C ALA A 97 15.84 -9.55 -16.57
N SER A 98 15.64 -10.13 -15.39
CA SER A 98 16.55 -10.03 -14.28
C SER A 98 17.79 -10.76 -14.74
N THR A 99 18.54 -10.12 -15.64
CA THR A 99 19.94 -10.42 -15.79
C THR A 99 20.49 -10.25 -14.39
N GLU A 100 21.17 -11.26 -13.90
CA GLU A 100 21.82 -11.30 -12.57
C GLU A 100 22.72 -10.07 -12.31
N ALA A 101 22.97 -9.28 -13.37
CA ALA A 101 23.68 -8.02 -13.45
C ALA A 101 23.16 -6.86 -12.58
N ASN A 102 22.00 -6.93 -11.90
CA ASN A 102 21.45 -5.77 -11.17
C ASN A 102 20.89 -6.05 -9.76
N MET A 103 21.26 -7.15 -9.10
CA MET A 103 20.65 -7.56 -7.82
C MET A 103 21.55 -7.23 -6.64
N CYS A 104 21.03 -6.55 -5.62
CA CYS A 104 21.83 -6.17 -4.45
C CYS A 104 22.26 -7.37 -3.60
N ARG A 105 21.48 -8.46 -3.60
CA ARG A 105 21.82 -9.71 -2.92
C ARG A 105 23.16 -10.32 -3.33
N THR A 106 23.49 -10.28 -4.61
CA THR A 106 24.62 -11.03 -5.19
C THR A 106 25.79 -10.14 -5.61
N GLN A 107 25.64 -8.81 -5.52
CA GLN A 107 26.64 -7.86 -6.02
C GLN A 107 27.10 -6.86 -4.96
N GLN A 108 28.40 -6.57 -4.99
CA GLN A 108 29.01 -5.42 -4.33
C GLN A 108 29.78 -4.59 -5.35
N PRO A 109 29.56 -3.27 -5.45
CA PRO A 109 28.57 -2.48 -4.69
C PRO A 109 27.12 -2.76 -5.12
N CYS A 110 26.16 -2.60 -4.20
CA CYS A 110 24.74 -2.78 -4.52
C CYS A 110 24.27 -1.67 -5.48
N PRO A 111 23.72 -2.03 -6.66
CA PRO A 111 23.38 -1.07 -7.71
C PRO A 111 22.33 -0.05 -7.28
N THR A 112 21.49 -0.41 -6.30
CA THR A 112 20.45 0.49 -5.76
C THR A 112 20.96 1.44 -4.68
N LEU A 113 22.03 1.08 -3.96
CA LEU A 113 22.69 1.97 -2.99
C LEU A 113 23.67 2.91 -3.69
N GLY A 114 24.27 2.46 -4.80
CA GLY A 114 25.34 3.16 -5.48
C GLY A 114 26.69 2.95 -4.79
N GLU A 115 27.77 3.32 -5.48
CA GLU A 115 29.14 2.97 -5.11
C GLU A 115 29.77 3.89 -4.07
N THR A 116 29.13 5.03 -3.77
CA THR A 116 29.69 6.08 -2.90
C THR A 116 28.93 6.15 -1.57
N PRO A 117 29.43 5.54 -0.47
CA PRO A 117 28.72 5.50 0.81
C PRO A 117 28.38 6.86 1.40
N ALA A 118 29.21 7.88 1.13
CA ALA A 118 28.97 9.25 1.57
C ALA A 118 27.70 9.88 0.98
N GLN A 119 27.19 9.35 -0.15
CA GLN A 119 25.96 9.81 -0.80
C GLN A 119 24.72 9.02 -0.36
N TRP A 120 24.90 7.95 0.42
CA TRP A 120 23.78 7.13 0.85
C TRP A 120 22.87 7.91 1.78
N SER A 121 21.57 7.64 1.68
CA SER A 121 20.60 8.21 2.61
C SER A 121 20.96 7.82 4.05
N ARG A 122 20.92 8.81 4.93
CA ARG A 122 20.98 8.62 6.39
C ARG A 122 19.60 8.38 7.00
N PHE A 123 18.55 8.45 6.19
CA PHE A 123 17.16 8.38 6.63
C PHE A 123 16.49 7.08 6.19
N SER A 124 16.88 6.53 5.04
CA SER A 124 16.36 5.25 4.52
C SER A 124 17.48 4.23 4.33
N LEU A 125 17.17 2.96 4.63
CA LEU A 125 18.09 1.83 4.35
C LEU A 125 18.35 1.66 2.86
N LEU A 126 17.31 1.89 2.03
CA LEU A 126 17.37 1.73 0.59
C LEU A 126 16.37 2.67 -0.09
N PRO A 127 16.72 3.33 -1.21
CA PRO A 127 15.73 4.05 -2.01
C PRO A 127 14.69 3.08 -2.57
N ARG A 128 13.45 3.56 -2.72
CA ARG A 128 12.34 2.78 -3.27
C ARG A 128 12.18 3.12 -4.75
N PRO A 129 11.95 2.13 -5.63
CA PRO A 129 11.60 2.42 -7.01
C PRO A 129 10.21 3.06 -7.07
N GLU A 130 9.94 3.88 -8.08
CA GLU A 130 8.69 4.63 -8.20
C GLU A 130 7.45 3.72 -8.23
N TRP A 131 7.52 2.59 -8.94
CA TRP A 131 6.45 1.61 -9.06
C TRP A 131 6.05 0.98 -7.71
N HIS A 132 6.94 0.99 -6.71
CA HIS A 132 6.63 0.51 -5.37
C HIS A 132 5.56 1.39 -4.70
N SER A 133 5.67 2.71 -4.85
CA SER A 133 4.67 3.65 -4.35
C SER A 133 3.37 3.57 -5.17
N ALA A 134 3.46 3.40 -6.48
CA ALA A 134 2.28 3.18 -7.34
C ALA A 134 1.50 1.91 -6.96
N SER A 135 2.20 0.82 -6.67
CA SER A 135 1.58 -0.43 -6.19
C SER A 135 0.81 -0.23 -4.88
N PHE A 136 1.35 0.57 -3.96
CA PHE A 136 0.62 0.92 -2.74
C PHE A 136 -0.64 1.76 -3.05
N LYS A 137 -0.58 2.67 -4.02
CA LYS A 137 -1.76 3.46 -4.44
C LYS A 137 -2.88 2.61 -5.03
N HIS A 138 -2.54 1.62 -5.84
CA HIS A 138 -3.55 0.65 -6.31
C HIS A 138 -4.15 -0.16 -5.16
N PHE A 139 -3.33 -0.58 -4.20
CA PHE A 139 -3.80 -1.25 -2.99
C PHE A 139 -4.69 -0.35 -2.10
N GLU A 140 -4.34 0.93 -1.93
CA GLU A 140 -5.17 1.91 -1.25
C GLU A 140 -6.55 2.00 -1.90
N THR A 141 -6.60 2.21 -3.23
CA THR A 141 -7.86 2.28 -3.98
C THR A 141 -8.66 1.00 -3.80
N ALA A 142 -8.00 -0.16 -3.78
CA ALA A 142 -8.66 -1.43 -3.55
C ALA A 142 -9.32 -1.51 -2.18
N VAL A 143 -8.59 -1.17 -1.12
CA VAL A 143 -9.09 -1.19 0.27
C VAL A 143 -10.27 -0.24 0.44
N LEU A 144 -10.15 0.99 -0.04
CA LEU A 144 -11.20 2.00 0.09
C LEU A 144 -12.47 1.61 -0.69
N SER A 145 -12.31 1.09 -1.91
CA SER A 145 -13.44 0.63 -2.73
C SER A 145 -14.10 -0.61 -2.12
N ALA A 146 -13.30 -1.55 -1.60
CA ALA A 146 -13.79 -2.73 -0.91
C ALA A 146 -14.62 -2.37 0.32
N ALA A 147 -14.16 -1.40 1.11
CA ALA A 147 -14.87 -0.92 2.29
C ALA A 147 -16.23 -0.29 1.95
N ARG A 148 -16.37 0.31 0.75
CA ARG A 148 -17.65 0.84 0.23
C ARG A 148 -18.54 -0.23 -0.44
N GLY A 149 -18.08 -1.48 -0.52
CA GLY A 149 -18.79 -2.56 -1.22
C GLY A 149 -18.62 -2.57 -2.75
N GLU A 150 -17.75 -1.70 -3.30
CA GLU A 150 -17.43 -1.60 -4.73
C GLU A 150 -16.45 -2.71 -5.15
N ILE A 151 -16.84 -3.98 -4.97
CA ILE A 151 -15.93 -5.13 -5.12
C ILE A 151 -15.32 -5.24 -6.52
N PRO A 152 -16.03 -5.02 -7.64
CA PRO A 152 -15.41 -5.04 -8.96
C PRO A 152 -14.27 -4.02 -9.12
N VAL A 153 -14.41 -2.83 -8.53
CA VAL A 153 -13.38 -1.78 -8.54
C VAL A 153 -12.17 -2.20 -7.70
N ALA A 154 -12.44 -2.79 -6.53
CA ALA A 154 -11.39 -3.28 -5.65
C ALA A 154 -10.58 -4.41 -6.32
N GLN A 155 -11.26 -5.35 -6.95
CA GLN A 155 -10.67 -6.44 -7.72
C GLN A 155 -9.82 -5.93 -8.89
N ALA A 156 -10.35 -4.98 -9.67
CA ALA A 156 -9.60 -4.36 -10.77
C ALA A 156 -8.33 -3.64 -10.25
N SER A 157 -8.44 -2.93 -9.12
CA SER A 157 -7.32 -2.23 -8.49
C SER A 157 -6.25 -3.19 -7.98
N LEU A 158 -6.65 -4.31 -7.35
CA LEU A 158 -5.70 -5.34 -6.90
C LEU A 158 -4.93 -5.98 -8.06
N ARG A 159 -5.52 -6.08 -9.25
CA ARG A 159 -4.82 -6.59 -10.45
C ARG A 159 -3.74 -5.64 -10.99
N LEU A 160 -3.79 -4.36 -10.63
CA LEU A 160 -2.78 -3.36 -11.01
C LEU A 160 -1.60 -3.35 -10.03
N VAL A 161 -1.71 -4.02 -8.88
CA VAL A 161 -0.60 -4.19 -7.95
C VAL A 161 0.46 -5.08 -8.58
N GLN A 162 1.70 -4.60 -8.63
CA GLN A 162 2.85 -5.36 -9.14
C GLN A 162 3.34 -6.36 -8.08
N ASP A 163 2.51 -7.35 -7.75
CA ASP A 163 2.70 -8.23 -6.59
C ASP A 163 3.99 -9.06 -6.66
N ARG A 164 4.35 -9.53 -7.87
CA ARG A 164 5.58 -10.29 -8.09
C ARG A 164 6.82 -9.41 -7.99
N ASP A 165 6.78 -8.22 -8.58
CA ASP A 165 7.88 -7.26 -8.51
C ASP A 165 8.12 -6.79 -7.07
N LEU A 166 7.06 -6.61 -6.28
CA LEU A 166 7.19 -6.33 -4.83
C LEU A 166 7.95 -7.43 -4.08
N HIS A 167 7.66 -8.70 -4.37
CA HIS A 167 8.40 -9.83 -3.78
C HIS A 167 9.85 -9.83 -4.20
N ASP A 168 10.09 -9.83 -5.51
CA ASP A 168 11.42 -9.94 -6.07
C ASP A 168 12.29 -8.76 -5.62
N TRP A 169 11.76 -7.53 -5.62
CA TRP A 169 12.45 -6.37 -5.07
C TRP A 169 12.75 -6.51 -3.58
N CYS A 170 11.79 -6.99 -2.79
CA CYS A 170 11.98 -7.18 -1.37
C CYS A 170 13.12 -8.17 -1.10
N ASP A 171 13.04 -9.37 -1.67
CA ASP A 171 13.96 -10.47 -1.39
C ASP A 171 15.37 -10.21 -1.96
N GLU A 172 15.48 -9.46 -3.05
CA GLU A 172 16.74 -9.25 -3.77
C GLU A 172 17.42 -7.92 -3.45
N HIS A 173 16.67 -6.96 -2.91
CA HIS A 173 17.21 -5.65 -2.55
C HIS A 173 16.84 -5.23 -1.13
N GLY A 174 15.53 -5.23 -0.83
CA GLY A 174 14.99 -4.70 0.41
C GLY A 174 15.62 -5.31 1.64
N LEU A 175 15.72 -6.65 1.71
CA LEU A 175 16.24 -7.38 2.87
C LEU A 175 17.76 -7.27 3.05
N TRP A 176 18.50 -7.15 1.96
CA TRP A 176 19.98 -7.18 1.98
C TRP A 176 20.60 -5.82 2.29
N ALA A 177 19.81 -4.75 2.20
CA ALA A 177 20.31 -3.38 2.35
C ALA A 177 21.10 -3.15 3.64
N GLY A 178 20.73 -3.76 4.78
CA GLY A 178 21.46 -3.57 6.03
C GLY A 178 22.83 -4.24 6.03
N GLU A 179 22.90 -5.50 5.62
CA GLU A 179 24.15 -6.26 5.54
C GLU A 179 25.15 -5.59 4.58
N LEU A 180 24.66 -5.16 3.42
CA LEU A 180 25.46 -4.41 2.45
C LEU A 180 26.02 -3.12 3.03
N ARG A 181 25.18 -2.35 3.75
CA ARG A 181 25.66 -1.11 4.37
C ARG A 181 26.75 -1.37 5.40
N VAL A 182 26.57 -2.38 6.24
CA VAL A 182 27.56 -2.75 7.27
C VAL A 182 28.87 -3.20 6.63
N ALA A 183 28.79 -4.05 5.61
CA ALA A 183 29.95 -4.56 4.88
C ALA A 183 30.76 -3.42 4.23
N THR A 184 30.08 -2.49 3.54
CA THR A 184 30.76 -1.39 2.82
C THR A 184 31.25 -0.28 3.75
N LEU A 185 30.51 0.07 4.81
CA LEU A 185 30.94 1.12 5.75
C LEU A 185 32.08 0.66 6.67
N GLY A 186 32.44 -0.62 6.65
CA GLY A 186 33.52 -1.19 7.47
C GLY A 186 33.26 -1.03 8.96
N THR A 187 32.00 -0.95 9.38
CA THR A 187 31.66 -0.72 10.79
C THR A 187 31.99 -1.96 11.61
N LYS A 188 32.77 -1.78 12.69
CA LYS A 188 33.24 -2.89 13.52
C LYS A 188 32.08 -3.67 14.10
N THR A 189 32.25 -5.00 14.15
CA THR A 189 31.39 -5.87 14.96
C THR A 189 31.40 -5.38 16.40
N LEU A 190 30.23 -5.02 16.90
CA LEU A 190 30.08 -4.59 18.28
C LEU A 190 30.15 -5.81 19.22
N PRO A 191 30.76 -5.68 20.42
CA PRO A 191 30.83 -6.75 21.40
C PRO A 191 29.43 -7.25 21.78
N LYS A 192 29.35 -8.49 22.24
CA LYS A 192 28.10 -9.06 22.76
C LYS A 192 27.64 -8.21 23.96
N TYR A 193 26.35 -7.89 23.99
CA TYR A 193 25.76 -7.23 25.14
C TYR A 193 25.68 -8.22 26.30
N ASN A 194 26.28 -7.87 27.43
CA ASN A 194 26.35 -8.71 28.63
C ASN A 194 25.45 -8.20 29.77
N GLY A 195 24.63 -7.18 29.52
CA GLY A 195 23.68 -6.67 30.49
C GLY A 195 22.38 -7.48 30.51
N LEU A 196 21.46 -7.08 31.40
CA LEU A 196 20.13 -7.67 31.47
C LEU A 196 19.28 -7.23 30.27
N LEU A 197 18.62 -8.19 29.65
CA LEU A 197 17.63 -7.95 28.61
C LEU A 197 16.23 -7.98 29.21
N ASP A 198 15.32 -7.19 28.65
CA ASP A 198 13.91 -7.33 28.97
C ASP A 198 13.46 -8.77 28.72
N ALA A 199 12.73 -9.34 29.68
CA ALA A 199 12.29 -10.73 29.65
C ALA A 199 11.44 -11.07 28.42
N LYS A 200 10.73 -10.07 27.87
CA LYS A 200 9.94 -10.20 26.65
C LYS A 200 10.47 -9.25 25.58
N LYS A 201 10.99 -9.84 24.49
CA LYS A 201 11.33 -9.11 23.27
C LYS A 201 10.07 -8.57 22.58
N ASP A 202 9.01 -9.38 22.52
CA ASP A 202 7.80 -9.00 21.81
C ASP A 202 6.93 -8.04 22.64
N PRO A 203 6.65 -6.83 22.14
CA PRO A 203 5.78 -5.88 22.83
C PRO A 203 4.32 -6.37 22.87
N PRO A 204 3.55 -6.02 23.92
CA PRO A 204 2.12 -6.30 23.97
C PRO A 204 1.36 -5.56 22.87
N ALA A 205 0.27 -6.13 22.38
CA ALA A 205 -0.49 -5.60 21.24
C ALA A 205 -0.93 -4.13 21.41
N ALA A 206 -1.30 -3.71 22.62
CA ALA A 206 -1.65 -2.32 22.90
C ALA A 206 -0.47 -1.35 22.70
N MET A 207 0.75 -1.78 23.03
CA MET A 207 1.96 -0.99 22.79
C MET A 207 2.29 -0.94 21.30
N VAL A 208 2.14 -2.06 20.59
CA VAL A 208 2.31 -2.13 19.13
C VAL A 208 1.38 -1.13 18.43
N GLU A 209 0.09 -1.13 18.79
CA GLU A 209 -0.88 -0.19 18.23
C GLU A 209 -0.52 1.27 18.56
N ALA A 210 -0.11 1.55 19.80
CA ALA A 210 0.31 2.89 20.20
C ALA A 210 1.52 3.40 19.38
N VAL A 211 2.49 2.53 19.06
CA VAL A 211 3.62 2.84 18.17
C VAL A 211 3.12 3.18 16.76
N PHE A 212 2.21 2.37 16.21
CA PHE A 212 1.68 2.58 14.86
C PHE A 212 0.87 3.87 14.73
N VAL A 213 0.02 4.16 15.72
CA VAL A 213 -0.77 5.40 15.77
C VAL A 213 0.13 6.61 15.92
N ARG A 214 1.10 6.59 16.84
CA ARG A 214 2.07 7.69 17.04
C ARG A 214 2.81 8.02 15.74
N ASP A 215 3.20 7.00 14.99
CA ASP A 215 3.97 7.18 13.76
C ASP A 215 3.08 7.37 12.52
N GLY A 216 1.76 7.44 12.68
CA GLY A 216 0.81 7.69 11.59
C GLY A 216 0.76 6.57 10.54
N TYR A 217 1.03 5.33 10.95
CA TYR A 217 1.12 4.18 10.04
C TYR A 217 2.08 4.44 8.86
N ARG A 218 3.26 4.96 9.21
CA ARG A 218 4.37 5.22 8.30
C ARG A 218 5.63 4.54 8.81
N CYS A 219 6.34 3.86 7.91
CA CYS A 219 7.68 3.38 8.21
C CYS A 219 8.58 4.57 8.60
N ARG A 220 9.17 4.53 9.80
CA ARG A 220 10.02 5.60 10.31
C ARG A 220 11.40 5.63 9.65
N TYR A 221 11.78 4.57 8.93
CA TYR A 221 12.96 4.58 8.07
C TYR A 221 12.64 5.19 6.70
N CYS A 222 11.84 4.51 5.87
CA CYS A 222 11.65 4.93 4.47
C CYS A 222 10.39 5.76 4.18
N HIS A 223 9.57 6.08 5.19
CA HIS A 223 8.29 6.81 5.08
C HIS A 223 7.21 6.14 4.20
N THR A 224 7.46 4.92 3.73
CA THR A 224 6.43 4.12 3.07
C THR A 224 5.21 3.94 3.98
N PRO A 225 3.98 4.13 3.47
CA PRO A 225 2.76 3.79 4.20
C PRO A 225 2.72 2.31 4.60
N VAL A 226 2.22 2.00 5.78
CA VAL A 226 2.07 0.61 6.23
C VAL A 226 0.66 0.32 6.72
N VAL A 227 0.27 -0.96 6.68
CA VAL A 227 -1.03 -1.43 7.13
C VAL A 227 -0.92 -2.51 8.20
N SER A 228 -1.92 -2.61 9.07
CA SER A 228 -1.93 -3.64 10.12
C SER A 228 -2.21 -5.02 9.53
N GLY A 229 -1.69 -6.06 10.18
CA GLY A 229 -1.96 -7.45 9.77
C GLY A 229 -3.46 -7.80 9.83
N GLU A 230 -4.23 -7.15 10.69
CA GLU A 230 -5.69 -7.30 10.78
C GLU A 230 -6.42 -6.76 9.56
N LEU A 231 -5.98 -5.62 9.01
CA LEU A 231 -6.52 -5.08 7.76
C LEU A 231 -6.26 -6.04 6.60
N LEU A 232 -5.04 -6.58 6.51
CA LEU A 232 -4.67 -7.53 5.47
C LEU A 232 -5.48 -8.84 5.57
N LYS A 233 -5.71 -9.34 6.79
CA LYS A 233 -6.59 -10.49 7.04
C LYS A 233 -8.03 -10.21 6.62
N ALA A 234 -8.58 -9.05 6.95
CA ALA A 234 -9.94 -8.67 6.58
C ALA A 234 -10.10 -8.55 5.06
N LEU A 235 -9.13 -7.92 4.38
CA LEU A 235 -9.15 -7.84 2.92
C LEU A 235 -9.06 -9.22 2.27
N HIS A 236 -8.17 -10.10 2.76
CA HIS A 236 -8.07 -11.48 2.29
C HIS A 236 -9.40 -12.23 2.47
N ALA A 237 -10.05 -12.10 3.63
CA ALA A 237 -11.32 -12.76 3.91
C ALA A 237 -12.45 -12.33 2.94
N LEU A 238 -12.37 -11.10 2.42
CA LEU A 238 -13.32 -10.56 1.44
C LEU A 238 -12.98 -10.92 -0.01
N MET A 239 -11.69 -10.90 -0.36
CA MET A 239 -11.21 -10.98 -1.74
C MET A 239 -10.78 -12.38 -2.17
N GLY A 240 -10.43 -13.25 -1.21
CA GLY A 240 -9.92 -14.59 -1.46
C GLY A 240 -8.55 -14.62 -2.15
N ASN A 241 -8.08 -15.83 -2.44
CA ASN A 241 -6.75 -16.06 -3.00
C ASN A 241 -6.57 -15.57 -4.43
N ASP A 242 -7.65 -15.45 -5.20
CA ASP A 242 -7.61 -15.00 -6.60
C ASP A 242 -7.17 -13.54 -6.75
N TYR A 243 -7.35 -12.74 -5.69
CA TYR A 243 -7.12 -11.30 -5.71
C TYR A 243 -6.17 -10.83 -4.61
N PHE A 244 -6.15 -11.49 -3.46
CA PHE A 244 -5.25 -11.15 -2.36
C PHE A 244 -4.72 -12.44 -1.71
N PRO A 245 -3.69 -13.05 -2.29
CA PRO A 245 -3.25 -14.38 -1.91
C PRO A 245 -2.65 -14.41 -0.50
N ARG A 246 -2.98 -15.48 0.24
CA ARG A 246 -2.39 -15.83 1.52
C ARG A 246 -2.07 -17.32 1.52
N GLY A 247 -0.80 -17.65 1.66
CA GLY A 247 -0.30 -19.01 1.59
C GLY A 247 0.72 -19.34 2.68
N PRO A 248 1.21 -20.60 2.71
CA PRO A 248 2.11 -21.08 3.76
C PRO A 248 3.55 -20.55 3.62
N THR A 249 3.89 -19.94 2.49
CA THR A 249 5.25 -19.42 2.22
C THR A 249 5.23 -17.92 1.95
N ASN A 250 6.37 -17.24 2.14
CA ASN A 250 6.50 -15.83 1.77
C ASN A 250 6.10 -15.59 0.31
N ARG A 251 6.56 -16.44 -0.61
CA ARG A 251 6.28 -16.34 -2.06
C ARG A 251 4.80 -16.54 -2.42
N SER A 252 4.05 -17.26 -1.60
CA SER A 252 2.62 -17.53 -1.81
C SER A 252 1.69 -16.53 -1.10
N ASN A 253 2.24 -15.64 -0.28
CA ASN A 253 1.53 -14.47 0.25
C ASN A 253 1.56 -13.31 -0.76
N SER A 254 0.69 -12.33 -0.60
CA SER A 254 0.77 -11.08 -1.40
C SER A 254 2.07 -10.32 -1.12
N GLY A 255 2.68 -9.77 -2.17
CA GLY A 255 3.78 -8.82 -2.10
C GLY A 255 3.42 -7.57 -1.31
N ILE A 256 2.13 -7.20 -1.24
CA ILE A 256 1.67 -6.15 -0.33
C ILE A 256 1.94 -6.51 1.12
N ALA A 257 1.57 -7.73 1.53
CA ALA A 257 1.80 -8.19 2.90
C ALA A 257 3.29 -8.25 3.22
N ARG A 258 4.13 -8.59 2.23
CA ARG A 258 5.58 -8.61 2.37
C ARG A 258 6.18 -7.21 2.58
N CYS A 259 5.73 -6.23 1.78
CA CYS A 259 6.35 -4.91 1.71
C CYS A 259 5.74 -3.87 2.66
N PHE A 260 4.44 -3.95 2.94
CA PHE A 260 3.69 -2.87 3.59
C PHE A 260 3.03 -3.28 4.91
N THR A 261 3.29 -4.47 5.44
CA THR A 261 2.87 -4.80 6.81
C THR A 261 3.63 -3.92 7.82
N ALA A 262 2.90 -3.30 8.74
CA ALA A 262 3.46 -2.55 9.85
C ALA A 262 4.08 -3.51 10.87
N VAL A 263 5.31 -3.19 11.31
CA VAL A 263 6.05 -3.93 12.33
C VAL A 263 6.55 -2.94 13.37
N ALA A 264 6.47 -3.29 14.66
CA ALA A 264 7.08 -2.51 15.73
C ALA A 264 8.54 -2.94 15.87
N ASP A 265 9.46 -2.06 15.54
CA ASP A 265 10.90 -2.34 15.46
C ASP A 265 11.65 -1.61 16.56
N HIS A 266 12.60 -2.29 17.18
CA HIS A 266 13.47 -1.72 18.20
C HIS A 266 14.58 -0.90 17.52
N VAL A 267 14.63 0.41 17.78
CA VAL A 267 15.67 1.31 17.23
C VAL A 267 17.05 0.88 17.72
N VAL A 268 17.21 0.75 19.04
CA VAL A 268 18.31 -0.01 19.64
C VAL A 268 17.88 -1.48 19.67
N PRO A 269 18.54 -2.41 18.96
CA PRO A 269 18.12 -3.80 18.95
C PRO A 269 18.03 -4.40 20.35
N HIS A 270 17.03 -5.25 20.59
CA HIS A 270 16.89 -5.95 21.86
C HIS A 270 18.16 -6.75 22.22
N SER A 271 18.78 -7.45 21.25
CA SER A 271 20.05 -8.17 21.45
C SER A 271 21.25 -7.28 21.80
N ARG A 272 21.07 -5.96 21.74
CA ARG A 272 22.05 -4.92 22.10
C ARG A 272 21.64 -4.14 23.35
N GLY A 273 20.70 -4.64 24.14
CA GLY A 273 20.22 -4.00 25.36
C GLY A 273 19.12 -2.96 25.14
N GLY A 274 18.50 -2.94 23.95
CA GLY A 274 17.35 -2.07 23.70
C GLY A 274 16.10 -2.55 24.43
N ALA A 275 15.51 -1.66 25.23
CA ALA A 275 14.28 -1.94 25.96
C ALA A 275 13.06 -2.08 25.01
N THR A 276 12.09 -2.89 25.41
CA THR A 276 10.78 -3.03 24.76
C THR A 276 9.81 -2.01 25.35
N ASN A 277 9.96 -0.75 24.93
CA ASN A 277 9.13 0.38 25.36
C ASN A 277 8.82 1.32 24.19
N LEU A 278 7.91 2.28 24.42
CA LEU A 278 7.50 3.22 23.37
C LEU A 278 8.67 4.09 22.87
N GLU A 279 9.61 4.42 23.75
CA GLU A 279 10.76 5.28 23.46
C GLU A 279 11.78 4.61 22.55
N ASN A 280 11.86 3.28 22.55
CA ASN A 280 12.78 2.51 21.71
C ASN A 280 12.08 1.85 20.52
N LEU A 281 10.75 1.74 20.51
CA LEU A 281 10.00 1.16 19.39
C LEU A 281 9.58 2.21 18.36
N VAL A 282 9.68 1.86 17.09
CA VAL A 282 9.18 2.63 15.95
C VAL A 282 8.42 1.75 14.96
N THR A 283 7.55 2.36 14.17
CA THR A 283 6.88 1.69 13.05
C THR A 283 7.87 1.48 11.93
N SER A 284 8.00 0.24 11.45
CA SER A 284 8.78 -0.13 10.29
C SER A 284 7.91 -0.88 9.28
N CYS A 285 8.32 -0.87 8.01
CA CYS A 285 7.78 -1.77 7.00
C CYS A 285 8.59 -3.08 7.00
N GLY A 286 8.00 -4.17 6.52
CA GLY A 286 8.64 -5.49 6.46
C GLY A 286 10.08 -5.49 5.94
N PRO A 287 10.38 -4.87 4.77
CA PRO A 287 11.73 -4.83 4.23
C PRO A 287 12.72 -4.08 5.12
N CYS A 288 12.34 -2.91 5.66
CA CYS A 288 13.23 -2.13 6.53
C CYS A 288 13.48 -2.83 7.86
N ASN A 289 12.46 -3.44 8.46
CA ASN A 289 12.58 -4.20 9.70
C ASN A 289 13.61 -5.33 9.54
N TYR A 290 13.46 -6.11 8.47
CA TYR A 290 14.32 -7.25 8.21
C TYR A 290 15.74 -6.82 7.87
N ALA A 291 15.91 -5.78 7.04
CA ALA A 291 17.22 -5.26 6.68
C ALA A 291 17.96 -4.69 7.89
N LYS A 292 17.26 -3.99 8.79
CA LYS A 292 17.87 -3.46 10.01
C LYS A 292 18.32 -4.58 10.94
N THR A 293 17.49 -5.61 11.13
CA THR A 293 17.78 -6.76 12.00
C THR A 293 18.38 -6.30 13.35
N ASP A 294 19.46 -6.94 13.78
CA ASP A 294 20.21 -6.66 15.00
C ASP A 294 21.33 -5.60 14.82
N TYR A 295 21.34 -4.87 13.69
CA TYR A 295 22.28 -3.78 13.47
C TYR A 295 21.84 -2.52 14.21
N THR A 296 22.83 -1.81 14.75
CA THR A 296 22.64 -0.46 15.29
C THR A 296 22.55 0.55 14.15
N LEU A 297 21.91 1.70 14.42
CA LEU A 297 21.86 2.79 13.45
C LEU A 297 23.25 3.27 13.03
N GLN A 298 24.22 3.27 13.95
CA GLN A 298 25.61 3.62 13.66
C GLN A 298 26.24 2.66 12.66
N GLN A 299 26.04 1.34 12.84
CA GLN A 299 26.53 0.33 11.90
C GLN A 299 25.92 0.52 10.49
N LEU A 300 24.66 0.95 10.45
CA LEU A 300 23.94 1.23 9.22
C LEU A 300 24.23 2.63 8.65
N GLY A 301 24.96 3.51 9.35
CA GLY A 301 25.12 4.91 8.94
C GLY A 301 23.79 5.66 8.84
N LEU A 302 22.83 5.35 9.72
CA LEU A 302 21.52 6.01 9.79
C LEU A 302 21.45 6.98 10.96
N GLU A 303 20.65 8.02 10.79
CA GLU A 303 20.23 8.89 11.88
C GLU A 303 19.07 8.30 12.65
N ASP A 304 18.91 8.75 13.90
CA ASP A 304 17.84 8.28 14.77
C ASP A 304 16.47 8.65 14.20
N PRO A 305 15.65 7.66 13.81
CA PRO A 305 14.33 7.94 13.27
C PRO A 305 13.40 8.58 14.30
N ARG A 306 13.68 8.50 15.61
CA ARG A 306 12.83 9.08 16.67
C ARG A 306 12.95 10.60 16.76
N LEU A 307 14.06 11.16 16.29
CA LEU A 307 14.33 12.60 16.35
C LEU A 307 13.65 13.40 15.23
N ARG A 308 13.01 12.72 14.28
CA ARG A 308 12.31 13.35 13.16
C ARG A 308 10.81 13.51 13.47
N PRO A 309 10.08 14.46 12.89
CA PRO A 309 8.62 14.47 13.00
C PRO A 309 8.03 13.23 12.32
N ALA A 310 6.90 12.73 12.83
CA ALA A 310 6.10 11.72 12.14
C ALA A 310 5.65 12.27 10.76
N PRO A 311 5.67 11.48 9.68
CA PRO A 311 5.25 12.00 8.37
C PRO A 311 3.75 12.28 8.39
N GLY A 312 3.36 13.52 8.10
CA GLY A 312 1.96 13.94 8.02
C GLY A 312 1.35 13.77 6.63
N GLY A 313 0.13 14.30 6.44
CA GLY A 313 -0.49 14.45 5.11
C GLY A 313 -1.13 13.18 4.53
N TRP A 314 -1.46 12.19 5.37
CA TRP A 314 -2.10 10.95 4.95
C TRP A 314 -3.11 10.45 5.98
N THR A 315 -4.17 9.81 5.47
CA THR A 315 -5.17 9.11 6.27
C THR A 315 -4.88 7.62 6.32
N PRO A 316 -4.53 7.04 7.48
CA PRO A 316 -4.33 5.59 7.64
C PRO A 316 -5.56 4.77 7.22
N LEU A 317 -5.34 3.61 6.59
CA LEU A 317 -6.42 2.73 6.09
C LEU A 317 -7.10 1.94 7.21
N GLN A 318 -6.58 1.95 8.43
CA GLN A 318 -7.05 1.13 9.55
C GLN A 318 -8.48 1.47 9.96
N GLY A 319 -8.93 2.70 9.69
CA GLY A 319 -10.33 3.10 9.86
C GLY A 319 -11.30 2.29 9.00
N THR A 320 -10.85 1.62 7.94
CA THR A 320 -11.72 0.79 7.09
C THR A 320 -11.92 -0.63 7.61
N LEU A 321 -11.25 -1.02 8.70
CA LEU A 321 -11.23 -2.42 9.17
C LEU A 321 -12.65 -2.95 9.48
N GLY A 322 -13.49 -2.14 10.15
CA GLY A 322 -14.88 -2.51 10.44
C GLY A 322 -15.66 -2.76 9.15
N ALA A 323 -15.66 -1.79 8.24
CA ALA A 323 -16.36 -1.90 6.97
C ALA A 323 -15.91 -3.12 6.12
N LEU A 324 -14.60 -3.42 6.08
CA LEU A 324 -14.10 -4.61 5.39
C LEU A 324 -14.66 -5.91 5.99
N ARG A 325 -14.74 -5.99 7.33
CA ARG A 325 -15.29 -7.16 8.02
C ARG A 325 -16.79 -7.30 7.75
N ASP A 326 -17.53 -6.20 7.75
CA ASP A 326 -18.96 -6.21 7.45
C ASP A 326 -19.22 -6.69 6.01
N GLN A 327 -18.46 -6.19 5.04
CA GLN A 327 -18.56 -6.62 3.64
C GLN A 327 -18.21 -8.10 3.47
N ALA A 328 -17.23 -8.62 4.23
CA ALA A 328 -16.89 -10.03 4.21
C ALA A 328 -18.00 -10.91 4.83
N ALA A 329 -18.68 -10.43 5.87
CA ALA A 329 -19.77 -11.15 6.52
C ALA A 329 -21.01 -11.26 5.63
N VAL A 330 -21.38 -10.19 4.91
CA VAL A 330 -22.53 -10.18 3.99
C VAL A 330 -22.39 -11.14 2.82
N ARG A 331 -21.15 -11.48 2.43
CA ARG A 331 -20.84 -12.33 1.28
C ARG A 331 -20.67 -13.82 1.61
N ARG A 332 -20.71 -14.20 2.89
CA ARG A 332 -20.71 -15.59 3.35
C ARG A 332 -22.13 -16.12 3.43
#